data_AF-A0A5C7NWT2-F1
#
_entry.id   AF-A0A5C7NWT2-F1
#
_cell.length_a   1.000
_cell.length_b   1.000
_cell.length_c   1.000
_cell.angle_alpha   90.00
_cell.angle_beta   90.00
_cell.angle_gamma   90.00
#
_symmetry.space_group_name_H-M   'P 1'
#
loop_
_entity.id
_entity.type
_entity.pdbx_description
1 polymer ?
#
loop_
_entity_poly.entity_id
_entity_poly.type
_entity_poly.pdbx_seq_one_letter_code
_entity_poly.pdbx_strand_id
1 'polypeptide(L)'
;MTQVKLTAEPRSDFGKGASRRLRAGGRVPAVIYGTAADTTPLSLDAHDLMMALKQPKVVLEIALEGGTHVVAPRDVQRHPYKPIIEHVDLVILSRREVRERLVLGQALAKAEAVAVELELDPVAVQEAVGELLADEENDYDADQAIEAAVAQVQETMKAQAEAAAAAAAAEAAAAEAEAAEGDGAEPEAGSEG
;
A
#
# COMPACT_ATOMS: atom_id res chain seq x y z
N MET A 1 -4.17 -14.63 8.84
CA MET A 1 -5.42 -14.12 9.45
C MET A 1 -5.27 -12.61 9.61
N THR A 2 -6.21 -11.82 9.09
CA THR A 2 -6.15 -10.34 9.01
C THR A 2 -6.97 -9.65 10.11
N GLN A 3 -7.53 -10.44 11.03
CA GLN A 3 -8.24 -9.96 12.21
C GLN A 3 -7.35 -10.11 13.44
N VAL A 4 -7.10 -9.00 14.13
CA VAL A 4 -6.24 -8.95 15.33
C VAL A 4 -7.03 -8.38 16.51
N LYS A 5 -6.97 -9.06 17.66
CA LYS A 5 -7.60 -8.60 18.89
C LYS A 5 -6.61 -7.76 19.69
N LEU A 6 -7.04 -6.58 20.12
CA LEU A 6 -6.24 -5.68 20.95
C LEU A 6 -7.04 -5.28 22.20
N THR A 7 -6.34 -5.18 23.32
CA THR A 7 -6.94 -4.68 24.57
C THR A 7 -6.74 -3.17 24.63
N ALA A 8 -7.80 -2.43 24.98
CA ALA A 8 -7.77 -0.99 25.15
C ALA A 8 -8.10 -0.59 26.58
N GLU A 9 -7.52 0.52 27.03
CA GLU A 9 -7.94 1.19 28.26
C GLU A 9 -8.59 2.53 27.92
N PRO A 10 -9.74 2.85 28.54
CA PRO A 10 -10.36 4.17 28.38
C PRO A 10 -9.42 5.25 28.91
N ARG A 11 -9.47 6.44 28.33
CA ARG A 11 -8.74 7.60 28.84
C ARG A 11 -9.69 8.72 29.26
N SER A 12 -9.36 9.34 30.39
CA SER A 12 -10.00 10.57 30.87
C SER A 12 -9.13 11.81 30.66
N ASP A 13 -7.81 11.62 30.51
CA ASP A 13 -6.84 12.71 30.43
C ASP A 13 -6.56 13.11 28.98
N PHE A 14 -6.78 14.40 28.67
CA PHE A 14 -6.60 14.96 27.33
C PHE A 14 -5.44 15.95 27.26
N GLY A 15 -4.95 16.19 26.04
CA GLY A 15 -3.95 17.20 25.74
C GLY A 15 -2.51 16.69 25.63
N LYS A 16 -1.62 17.60 25.25
CA LYS A 16 -0.22 17.31 24.88
C LYS A 16 0.57 16.60 25.98
N GLY A 17 0.39 17.02 27.24
CA GLY A 17 1.10 16.46 28.39
C GLY A 17 0.69 15.01 28.69
N ALA A 18 -0.61 14.73 28.70
CA ALA A 18 -1.16 13.38 28.92
C ALA A 18 -0.71 12.41 27.81
N SER A 19 -0.87 12.82 26.55
CA SER A 19 -0.43 12.01 25.40
C SER A 19 1.09 11.76 25.38
N ARG A 20 1.90 12.69 25.89
CA ARG A 20 3.35 12.47 26.02
C ARG A 20 3.68 11.42 27.10
N ARG A 21 3.00 11.48 28.25
CA ARG A 21 3.17 10.50 29.33
C ARG A 21 2.78 9.09 28.89
N LEU A 22 1.66 8.96 28.17
CA LEU A 22 1.21 7.65 27.66
C LEU A 22 2.23 7.04 26.70
N ARG A 23 2.76 7.83 25.77
CA ARG A 23 3.81 7.37 24.85
C ARG A 23 5.10 6.99 25.58
N ALA A 24 5.47 7.73 26.63
CA ALA A 24 6.62 7.38 27.46
C ALA A 24 6.42 6.05 28.21
N GLY A 25 5.16 5.71 28.54
CA GLY A 25 4.77 4.43 29.14
C GLY A 25 4.50 3.31 28.13
N GLY A 26 4.87 3.47 26.85
CA GLY A 26 4.65 2.43 25.84
C GLY A 26 3.20 2.30 25.35
N ARG A 27 2.35 3.31 25.60
CA ARG A 27 0.94 3.33 25.17
C ARG A 27 0.71 4.37 24.09
N VAL A 28 -0.11 4.04 23.12
CA VAL A 28 -0.46 4.92 21.99
C VAL A 28 -1.84 5.53 22.21
N PRO A 29 -1.96 6.87 22.13
CA PRO A 29 -3.23 7.55 21.94
C PRO A 29 -4.01 7.08 20.73
N ALA A 30 -5.27 6.69 20.96
CA ALA A 30 -6.17 6.37 19.87
C ALA A 30 -7.59 6.83 20.17
N VAL A 31 -8.36 6.95 19.10
CA VAL A 31 -9.74 7.39 19.13
C VAL A 31 -10.55 6.45 18.24
N ILE A 32 -11.65 5.92 18.78
CA ILE A 32 -12.67 5.23 17.99
C ILE A 32 -13.77 6.23 17.66
N TYR A 33 -14.17 6.31 16.39
CA TYR A 33 -15.36 7.05 15.95
C TYR A 33 -16.16 6.23 14.93
N GLY A 34 -17.40 6.66 14.67
CA GLY A 34 -18.32 5.95 13.79
C GLY A 34 -19.58 6.74 13.47
N THR A 35 -20.54 6.05 12.83
CA THR A 35 -21.70 6.63 12.12
C THR A 35 -22.67 7.43 13.00
N ALA A 36 -22.60 7.30 14.33
CA ALA A 36 -23.52 7.94 15.27
C ALA A 36 -22.82 8.86 16.32
N ALA A 37 -21.68 9.45 15.96
CA ALA A 37 -21.02 10.56 16.67
C ALA A 37 -20.39 10.27 18.06
N ASP A 38 -20.46 9.05 18.58
CA ASP A 38 -19.77 8.69 19.82
C ASP A 38 -18.27 8.48 19.60
N THR A 39 -17.50 9.54 19.84
CA THR A 39 -16.04 9.50 19.80
C THR A 39 -15.54 8.99 21.14
N THR A 40 -14.97 7.77 21.16
CA THR A 40 -14.47 7.15 22.38
C THR A 40 -12.94 7.24 22.42
N PRO A 41 -12.37 8.05 23.33
CA PRO A 41 -10.94 8.18 23.46
C PRO A 41 -10.40 7.00 24.27
N LEU A 42 -9.32 6.39 23.79
CA LEU A 42 -8.71 5.22 24.43
C LEU A 42 -7.19 5.20 24.30
N SER A 43 -6.56 4.22 24.93
CA SER A 43 -5.15 3.94 24.76
C SER A 43 -4.93 2.47 24.41
N LEU A 44 -3.99 2.22 23.50
CA LEU A 44 -3.58 0.88 23.08
C LEU A 44 -2.13 0.63 23.46
N ASP A 45 -1.76 -0.65 23.58
CA ASP A 45 -0.36 -1.04 23.66
C ASP A 45 0.38 -0.70 22.35
N ALA A 46 1.55 -0.06 22.45
CA ALA A 46 2.30 0.37 21.28
C ALA A 46 2.88 -0.78 20.47
N HIS A 47 3.32 -1.85 21.14
CA HIS A 47 3.94 -2.99 20.48
C HIS A 47 2.90 -3.80 19.71
N ASP A 48 1.78 -4.12 20.36
CA ASP A 48 0.71 -4.90 19.74
C ASP A 48 0.09 -4.16 18.55
N LEU A 49 -0.13 -2.85 18.71
CA LEU A 49 -0.62 -2.00 17.63
C LEU A 49 0.36 -1.93 16.47
N MET A 50 1.67 -1.81 16.74
CA MET A 50 2.69 -1.81 15.70
C MET A 50 2.71 -3.13 14.93
N MET A 51 2.57 -4.27 15.60
CA MET A 51 2.53 -5.58 14.95
C MET A 51 1.27 -5.74 14.11
N ALA A 52 0.12 -5.31 14.61
CA ALA A 52 -1.14 -5.38 13.89
C ALA A 52 -1.12 -4.54 12.60
N LEU A 53 -0.50 -3.36 12.64
CA LEU A 53 -0.40 -2.44 11.51
C LEU A 53 0.60 -2.86 10.42
N LYS A 54 1.31 -3.98 10.59
CA LYS A 54 2.14 -4.56 9.51
C LYS A 54 1.29 -5.23 8.43
N GLN A 55 0.08 -5.67 8.78
CA GLN A 55 -0.80 -6.35 7.84
C GLN A 55 -1.57 -5.32 7.01
N PRO A 56 -1.63 -5.49 5.67
CA PRO A 56 -2.43 -4.60 4.83
C PRO A 56 -3.91 -4.75 5.16
N LYS A 57 -4.62 -3.62 5.19
CA LYS A 57 -6.07 -3.54 5.41
C LYS A 57 -6.55 -4.31 6.67
N VAL A 58 -5.74 -4.33 7.73
CA VAL A 58 -6.07 -5.03 8.98
C VAL A 58 -7.42 -4.61 9.57
N VAL A 59 -8.16 -5.59 10.06
CA VAL A 59 -9.37 -5.39 10.87
C VAL A 59 -9.01 -5.64 12.32
N LEU A 60 -9.29 -4.67 13.20
CA LEU A 60 -8.97 -4.72 14.60
C LEU A 60 -10.22 -4.96 15.43
N GLU A 61 -10.16 -5.88 16.38
CA GLU A 61 -11.17 -6.08 17.39
C GLU A 61 -10.66 -5.49 18.70
N ILE A 62 -11.19 -4.33 19.08
CA ILE A 62 -10.78 -3.60 20.28
C ILE A 62 -11.68 -3.99 21.44
N ALA A 63 -11.12 -4.60 22.47
CA ALA A 63 -11.79 -4.86 23.73
C ALA A 63 -11.65 -3.62 24.64
N LEU A 64 -12.77 -3.01 25.00
CA LEU A 64 -12.85 -1.85 25.89
C LEU A 64 -13.82 -2.15 27.05
N GLU A 65 -13.67 -1.47 28.19
CA GLU A 65 -14.62 -1.54 29.30
C GLU A 65 -16.03 -1.11 28.84
N GLY A 66 -16.87 -2.08 28.47
CA GLY A 66 -18.18 -1.85 27.86
C GLY A 66 -18.50 -2.72 26.64
N GLY A 67 -17.50 -3.39 26.05
CA GLY A 67 -17.72 -4.35 24.95
C GLY A 67 -16.55 -4.47 23.98
N THR A 68 -16.80 -5.15 22.87
CA THR A 68 -15.86 -5.33 21.76
C THR A 68 -16.30 -4.52 20.55
N HIS A 69 -15.39 -3.72 19.99
CA HIS A 69 -15.64 -2.94 18.78
C HIS A 69 -14.80 -3.48 17.63
N VAL A 70 -15.44 -3.76 16.50
CA VAL A 70 -14.74 -4.10 15.25
C VAL A 70 -14.47 -2.81 14.50
N VAL A 71 -13.20 -2.48 14.37
CA VAL A 71 -12.74 -1.21 13.80
C VAL A 71 -11.64 -1.44 12.79
N ALA A 72 -11.31 -0.42 12.03
CA ALA A 72 -10.08 -0.42 11.26
C ALA A 72 -9.35 0.93 11.33
N PRO A 73 -8.03 0.93 11.13
CA PRO A 73 -7.24 2.16 11.03
C PRO A 73 -7.74 3.01 9.87
N ARG A 74 -8.05 4.27 10.17
CA ARG A 74 -8.38 5.31 9.19
C ARG A 74 -7.21 6.25 8.98
N ASP A 75 -6.59 6.71 10.06
CA ASP A 75 -5.35 7.48 10.02
C ASP A 75 -4.38 6.97 11.09
N VAL A 76 -3.09 6.92 10.73
CA VAL A 76 -2.01 6.46 11.61
C VAL A 76 -0.91 7.51 11.57
N GLN A 77 -0.87 8.35 12.60
CA GLN A 77 0.16 9.36 12.74
C GLN A 77 1.44 8.70 13.26
N ARG A 78 2.44 8.63 12.40
CA ARG A 78 3.76 8.11 12.73
C ARG A 78 4.74 9.24 12.93
N HIS A 79 5.67 9.06 13.86
CA HIS A 79 6.77 10.00 13.98
C HIS A 79 7.67 9.90 12.73
N PRO A 80 8.11 11.01 12.12
CA PRO A 80 8.82 10.99 10.84
C PRO A 80 10.16 10.25 10.89
N TYR A 81 10.87 10.35 12.02
CA TYR A 81 12.18 9.70 12.21
C TYR A 81 12.18 8.47 13.13
N LYS A 82 11.36 8.47 14.18
CA LYS A 82 11.35 7.40 15.20
C LYS A 82 10.33 6.35 14.81
N PRO A 83 10.59 5.05 15.03
CA PRO A 83 9.64 3.98 14.75
C PRO A 83 8.55 3.91 15.83
N ILE A 84 7.86 5.02 16.08
CA ILE A 84 6.80 5.14 17.08
C ILE A 84 5.54 5.70 16.43
N ILE A 85 4.40 5.23 16.93
CA ILE A 85 3.09 5.73 16.54
C ILE A 85 2.68 6.81 17.54
N GLU A 86 2.33 7.98 17.03
CA GLU A 86 1.94 9.13 17.87
C GLU A 86 0.45 9.14 18.18
N HIS A 87 -0.37 8.79 17.19
CA HIS A 87 -1.81 8.73 17.29
C HIS A 87 -2.39 7.74 16.28
N VAL A 88 -3.53 7.12 16.60
CA VAL A 88 -4.31 6.31 15.65
C VAL A 88 -5.79 6.66 15.72
N ASP A 89 -6.35 6.84 14.54
CA ASP A 89 -7.77 7.07 14.31
C ASP A 89 -8.40 5.76 13.84
N LEU A 90 -9.41 5.29 14.56
CA LEU A 90 -10.09 4.03 14.33
C LEU A 90 -11.54 4.28 13.96
N VAL A 91 -12.00 3.65 12.87
CA VAL A 91 -13.38 3.74 12.41
C VAL A 91 -14.10 2.43 12.67
N ILE A 92 -15.29 2.49 13.28
CA ILE A 92 -16.17 1.34 13.43
C ILE A 92 -16.64 0.87 12.05
N LEU A 93 -16.50 -0.43 11.78
CA LEU A 93 -16.90 -1.03 10.52
C LEU A 93 -18.26 -1.71 10.61
N SER A 94 -19.04 -1.62 9.54
CA SER A 94 -20.21 -2.46 9.32
C SER A 94 -19.80 -3.89 8.90
N ARG A 95 -20.71 -4.86 9.04
CA ARG A 95 -20.45 -6.26 8.64
C ARG A 95 -20.02 -6.40 7.17
N ARG A 96 -20.58 -5.56 6.28
CA ARG A 96 -20.26 -5.54 4.86
C ARG A 96 -18.82 -5.06 4.64
N GLU A 97 -18.48 -3.91 5.20
CA GLU A 97 -17.13 -3.33 5.09
C GLU A 97 -16.06 -4.24 5.71
N VAL A 98 -16.38 -4.94 6.80
CA VAL A 98 -15.47 -5.95 7.37
C VAL A 98 -15.17 -7.04 6.35
N ARG A 99 -16.19 -7.58 5.66
CA ARG A 99 -16.00 -8.64 4.67
C ARG A 99 -15.13 -8.17 3.51
N GLU A 100 -15.47 -7.03 2.91
CA GLU A 100 -14.72 -6.45 1.79
C GLU A 100 -13.25 -6.24 2.15
N ARG A 101 -13.01 -5.67 3.34
CA ARG A 101 -11.65 -5.38 3.82
C ARG A 101 -10.85 -6.64 4.13
N LEU A 102 -11.50 -7.69 4.65
CA LEU A 102 -10.86 -8.98 4.89
C LEU A 102 -10.49 -9.70 3.58
N VAL A 103 -11.37 -9.68 2.58
CA VAL A 103 -11.10 -10.25 1.25
C VAL A 103 -9.91 -9.54 0.61
N LEU A 104 -9.94 -8.21 0.55
CA LEU A 104 -8.84 -7.38 0.03
C LEU A 104 -7.53 -7.63 0.81
N GLY A 105 -7.58 -7.64 2.14
CA GLY A 105 -6.39 -7.87 2.95
C GLY A 105 -5.78 -9.26 2.76
N GLN A 106 -6.61 -10.29 2.55
CA GLN A 106 -6.13 -11.64 2.23
C GLN A 106 -5.52 -11.69 0.83
N ALA A 107 -6.19 -11.08 -0.16
CA ALA A 107 -5.71 -11.03 -1.53
C ALA A 107 -4.34 -10.34 -1.62
N LEU A 108 -4.19 -9.16 -1.01
CA LEU A 108 -2.93 -8.40 -1.02
C LEU A 108 -1.77 -9.13 -0.33
N ALA A 109 -2.05 -9.81 0.79
CA ALA A 109 -1.03 -10.57 1.51
C ALA A 109 -0.55 -11.80 0.73
N LYS A 110 -1.44 -12.46 -0.01
CA LYS A 110 -1.08 -13.56 -0.91
C LYS A 110 -0.41 -13.06 -2.18
N ALA A 111 -0.89 -11.95 -2.76
CA ALA A 111 -0.38 -11.33 -3.97
C ALA A 111 1.11 -10.99 -3.84
N GLU A 112 1.53 -10.47 -2.69
CA GLU A 112 2.94 -10.18 -2.42
C GLU A 112 3.82 -11.44 -2.51
N ALA A 113 3.37 -12.55 -1.91
CA ALA A 113 4.10 -13.81 -1.97
C ALA A 113 4.17 -14.37 -3.40
N VAL A 114 3.06 -14.33 -4.14
CA VAL A 114 2.98 -14.81 -5.53
C VAL A 114 3.86 -13.95 -6.45
N ALA A 115 3.83 -12.63 -6.29
CA ALA A 115 4.65 -11.72 -7.10
C ALA A 115 6.15 -11.97 -6.90
N VAL A 116 6.58 -12.18 -5.65
CA VAL A 116 7.97 -12.54 -5.34
C VAL A 116 8.37 -13.88 -5.96
N GLU A 117 7.49 -14.88 -5.90
CA GLU A 117 7.75 -16.20 -6.52
C GLU A 117 7.89 -16.13 -8.04
N LEU A 118 7.11 -15.25 -8.68
CA LEU A 118 7.12 -15.06 -10.13
C LEU A 118 8.12 -13.98 -10.61
N GLU A 119 8.94 -13.46 -9.70
CA GLU A 119 9.90 -12.37 -9.98
C GLU A 119 9.25 -11.12 -10.62
N LEU A 120 7.98 -10.85 -10.28
CA LEU A 120 7.24 -9.67 -10.71
C LEU A 120 7.34 -8.55 -9.66
N ASP A 121 7.05 -7.32 -10.07
CA ASP A 121 6.95 -6.18 -9.14
C ASP A 121 5.75 -6.39 -8.19
N PRO A 122 5.97 -6.57 -6.87
CA PRO A 122 4.90 -6.78 -5.92
C PRO A 122 3.92 -5.59 -5.84
N VAL A 123 4.40 -4.36 -6.06
CA VAL A 123 3.55 -3.17 -6.01
C VAL A 123 2.56 -3.18 -7.17
N ALA A 124 3.04 -3.45 -8.39
CA ALA A 124 2.20 -3.53 -9.58
C ALA A 124 1.11 -4.61 -9.45
N VAL A 125 1.46 -5.80 -8.94
CA VAL A 125 0.49 -6.88 -8.72
C VAL A 125 -0.53 -6.49 -7.65
N GLN A 126 -0.11 -5.87 -6.55
CA GLN A 126 -1.00 -5.44 -5.48
C GLN A 126 -1.99 -4.35 -5.94
N GLU A 127 -1.55 -3.41 -6.77
CA GLU A 127 -2.42 -2.38 -7.35
C GLU A 127 -3.48 -3.00 -8.27
N ALA A 128 -3.07 -3.90 -9.18
CA ALA A 128 -3.99 -4.60 -10.07
C ALA A 128 -5.03 -5.46 -9.31
N VAL A 129 -4.61 -6.19 -8.26
CA VAL A 129 -5.55 -6.93 -7.38
C VAL A 129 -6.57 -5.99 -6.74
N GLY A 130 -6.11 -4.81 -6.29
CA GLY A 130 -6.97 -3.80 -5.67
C GLY A 130 -8.02 -3.23 -6.63
N GLU A 131 -7.64 -3.02 -7.88
CA GLU A 131 -8.54 -2.53 -8.93
C GLU A 131 -9.59 -3.58 -9.31
N LEU A 132 -9.16 -4.82 -9.55
CA LEU A 132 -10.04 -5.93 -9.93
C LEU A 132 -11.11 -6.24 -8.87
N LEU A 133 -10.75 -6.15 -7.58
CA LEU A 133 -11.68 -6.37 -6.47
C LEU A 133 -12.53 -5.13 -6.13
N ALA A 134 -12.19 -3.95 -6.64
CA ALA A 134 -12.98 -2.74 -6.47
C ALA A 134 -14.07 -2.59 -7.55
N ASP A 135 -13.91 -3.28 -8.67
CA ASP A 135 -14.88 -3.33 -9.75
C ASP A 135 -16.09 -4.21 -9.35
N GLU A 136 -17.25 -3.60 -9.17
CA GLU A 136 -18.48 -4.28 -8.79
C GLU A 136 -19.03 -5.20 -9.91
N GLU A 137 -18.52 -5.09 -11.15
CA GLU A 137 -18.86 -6.01 -12.24
C GLU A 137 -18.13 -7.36 -12.10
N ASN A 138 -17.02 -7.41 -11.36
CA ASN A 138 -16.22 -8.60 -11.15
C ASN A 138 -16.58 -9.29 -9.82
N ASP A 139 -17.13 -10.50 -9.89
CA ASP A 139 -17.36 -11.35 -8.71
C ASP A 139 -16.13 -12.21 -8.39
N TYR A 140 -14.94 -11.60 -8.41
CA TYR A 140 -13.69 -12.32 -8.14
C TYR A 140 -13.55 -12.63 -6.65
N ASP A 141 -13.16 -13.87 -6.36
CA ASP A 141 -12.56 -14.19 -5.07
C ASP A 141 -11.09 -13.71 -5.01
N ALA A 142 -10.48 -13.85 -3.83
CA ALA A 142 -9.11 -13.41 -3.61
C ALA A 142 -8.09 -14.10 -4.53
N ASP A 143 -8.31 -15.37 -4.89
CA ASP A 143 -7.35 -16.15 -5.69
C ASP A 143 -7.53 -15.84 -7.18
N GLN A 144 -8.77 -15.71 -7.65
CA GLN A 144 -9.09 -15.28 -9.01
C GLN A 144 -8.57 -13.87 -9.30
N ALA A 145 -8.72 -12.94 -8.35
CA ALA A 145 -8.19 -11.59 -8.51
C ALA A 145 -6.66 -11.57 -8.63
N ILE A 146 -5.96 -12.43 -7.88
CA ILE A 146 -4.49 -12.56 -7.97
C ILE A 146 -4.08 -13.12 -9.33
N GLU A 147 -4.73 -14.17 -9.80
CA GLU A 147 -4.43 -14.79 -11.10
C GLU A 147 -4.61 -13.79 -12.25
N ALA A 148 -5.73 -13.08 -12.26
CA ALA A 148 -6.01 -12.05 -13.26
C ALA A 148 -5.02 -10.87 -13.18
N ALA A 149 -4.67 -10.41 -11.97
CA ALA A 149 -3.69 -9.35 -11.77
C ALA A 149 -2.30 -9.75 -12.29
N VAL A 150 -1.85 -10.98 -12.00
CA VAL A 150 -0.58 -11.49 -12.49
C VAL A 150 -0.54 -11.51 -14.02
N ALA A 151 -1.62 -11.98 -14.67
CA ALA A 151 -1.72 -11.99 -16.12
C ALA A 151 -1.63 -10.58 -16.72
N GLN A 152 -2.34 -9.61 -16.13
CA GLN A 152 -2.32 -8.21 -16.56
C GLN A 152 -0.93 -7.58 -16.39
N VAL A 153 -0.24 -7.85 -15.28
CA VAL A 153 1.13 -7.36 -15.06
C VAL A 153 2.13 -7.97 -16.05
N GLN A 154 2.00 -9.27 -16.36
CA GLN A 154 2.86 -9.90 -17.36
C GLN A 154 2.64 -9.35 -18.77
N GLU A 155 1.38 -9.11 -19.15
CA GLU A 155 1.04 -8.52 -20.45
C GLU A 155 1.58 -7.10 -20.57
N THR A 156 1.43 -6.28 -19.54
CA THR A 156 1.97 -4.90 -19.52
C THR A 156 3.49 -4.89 -19.60
N MET A 157 4.19 -5.77 -18.88
CA MET A 157 5.65 -5.93 -18.97
C MET A 157 6.10 -6.32 -20.38
N LYS A 158 5.39 -7.27 -21.01
CA LYS A 158 5.68 -7.67 -22.39
C LYS A 158 5.50 -6.51 -23.37
N ALA A 159 4.39 -5.79 -23.26
CA ALA A 159 4.12 -4.62 -24.12
C ALA A 159 5.18 -3.52 -23.92
N GLN A 160 5.62 -3.27 -22.68
CA GLN A 160 6.70 -2.33 -22.39
C GLN A 160 8.05 -2.77 -22.98
N ALA A 161 8.38 -4.06 -22.90
CA ALA A 161 9.60 -4.60 -23.51
C ALA A 161 9.61 -4.46 -25.03
N GLU A 162 8.48 -4.75 -25.69
CA GLU A 162 8.33 -4.57 -27.14
C GLU A 162 8.44 -3.10 -27.56
N ALA A 163 7.80 -2.19 -26.80
CA ALA A 163 7.89 -0.75 -27.04
C ALA A 163 9.33 -0.23 -26.82
N ALA A 164 10.03 -0.69 -25.79
CA ALA A 164 11.41 -0.33 -25.51
C ALA A 164 12.36 -0.83 -26.63
N ALA A 165 12.15 -2.06 -27.11
CA ALA A 165 12.91 -2.60 -28.25
C ALA A 165 12.67 -1.78 -29.52
N ALA A 166 11.42 -1.39 -29.79
CA ALA A 166 11.08 -0.54 -30.94
C ALA A 166 11.72 0.86 -30.81
N ALA A 167 11.71 1.46 -29.62
CA ALA A 167 12.34 2.75 -29.37
C ALA A 167 13.86 2.70 -29.55
N ALA A 168 14.53 1.67 -29.00
CA ALA A 168 15.97 1.46 -29.18
C ALA A 168 16.35 1.24 -30.65
N ALA A 169 15.52 0.51 -31.41
CA ALA A 169 15.74 0.32 -32.84
C ALA A 169 15.58 1.64 -33.63
N ALA A 170 14.60 2.47 -33.27
CA ALA A 170 14.41 3.78 -33.87
C ALA A 170 15.58 4.74 -33.56
N GLU A 171 16.09 4.72 -32.33
CA GLU A 171 17.25 5.51 -31.92
C GLU A 171 18.53 5.06 -32.63
N ALA A 172 18.76 3.75 -32.76
CA ALA A 172 19.89 3.20 -33.51
C ALA A 172 19.83 3.59 -35.00
N ALA A 173 18.64 3.51 -35.62
CA ALA A 173 18.46 3.92 -37.01
C ALA A 173 18.69 5.43 -37.21
N ALA A 174 18.27 6.27 -36.26
CA ALA A 174 18.55 7.71 -36.29
C ALA A 174 20.04 8.01 -36.15
N ALA A 175 20.75 7.32 -35.25
CA ALA A 175 22.20 7.46 -35.07
C ALA A 175 23.00 7.02 -36.31
N GLU A 176 22.59 5.93 -36.98
CA GLU A 176 23.20 5.49 -38.24
C GLU A 176 22.97 6.50 -39.38
N ALA A 177 21.79 7.11 -39.46
CA ALA A 177 21.49 8.15 -40.44
C ALA A 177 22.33 9.42 -40.22
N GLU A 178 22.49 9.89 -38.97
CA GLU A 178 23.35 11.03 -38.66
C GLU A 178 24.83 10.73 -38.90
N ALA A 179 25.30 9.51 -38.62
CA ALA A 179 26.67 9.09 -38.94
C ALA A 179 26.96 9.05 -40.45
N ALA A 180 25.96 8.65 -41.26
CA ALA A 180 26.07 8.66 -42.71
C ALA A 180 26.06 10.07 -43.32
N GLU A 181 25.39 11.03 -42.67
CA GLU A 181 25.46 12.45 -43.07
C GLU A 181 26.76 13.15 -42.60
N GLY A 182 27.37 12.67 -41.51
CA GLY A 182 28.62 13.22 -40.95
C GLY A 182 29.91 12.83 -41.68
N ASP A 183 29.95 11.70 -42.39
CA ASP A 183 31.13 11.24 -43.16
C ASP A 183 31.32 12.00 -44.49
N GLY A 184 30.41 12.93 -44.82
CA GLY A 184 30.49 13.78 -46.03
C GLY A 184 31.38 15.01 -45.90
N ALA A 185 32.05 15.24 -44.77
CA ALA A 185 32.79 16.48 -44.54
C ALA A 185 34.22 16.24 -44.02
N GLU A 186 35.19 16.22 -44.93
CA GLU A 186 36.41 17.06 -44.95
C GLU A 186 37.42 16.55 -46.01
N PRO A 187 38.40 17.34 -46.46
CA PRO A 187 38.40 18.77 -46.74
C PRO A 187 39.00 19.07 -48.14
N GLU A 188 38.51 20.09 -48.85
CA GLU A 188 39.27 20.68 -49.97
C GLU A 188 40.45 21.46 -49.36
N ALA A 189 41.53 20.73 -49.04
CA ALA A 189 42.84 21.29 -48.77
C ALA A 189 43.45 21.74 -50.10
N GLY A 190 43.80 23.02 -50.16
CA GLY A 190 44.26 23.67 -51.39
C GLY A 190 45.55 23.08 -51.99
N SER A 191 45.66 23.24 -53.30
CA SER A 191 46.92 23.31 -54.04
C SER A 191 46.68 24.17 -55.28
N GLU A 192 47.25 25.38 -55.29
CA GLU A 192 48.29 25.84 -56.23
C GLU A 192 47.82 26.18 -57.65
N GLY A 193 48.13 27.41 -58.10
CA GLY A 193 48.03 27.86 -59.49
C GLY A 193 47.79 29.34 -59.66
#